data_AF-A0A6P9CLN7-F1
#
_entry.id   AF-A0A6P9CLN7-F1
#
_cell.length_a   1.000
_cell.length_b   1.000
_cell.length_c   1.000
_cell.angle_alpha   90.00
_cell.angle_beta   90.00
_cell.angle_gamma   90.00
#
_symmetry.space_group_name_H-M   'P 1'
#
loop_
_entity.id
_entity.type
_entity.pdbx_description
1 polymer ?
#
loop_
_entity_poly.entity_id
_entity_poly.type
_entity_poly.pdbx_seq_one_letter_code
_entity_poly.pdbx_strand_id
1 'polypeptide(L)'
;MLLHAFFTLVVGMSLVVGVSLVQPSDPEECRCEEKVNICSGVPGLNGVPGTPGSNGLPGRDGKEGPPGPKGDPGLKGIQGPPGKAGPPGSNGDQGLKGEKGDSAGKELDVLKTQIRDLQEELKVLKESTRKNQEDVRGAAFPTFTLIGTKKFASNGAEANFETSKATCSKFKGKLASPRNAEENTALAKLASKLGRHTFLGMTDRESEGNFKHLNGDPMQYSRWADGEPNGEQEDCIELYLDGRWNDINCNESRLIICEF
;
A
#
# COMPACT_ATOMS: atom_id res chain seq x y z
N MET A 1 -16.52 76.50 -9.67
CA MET A 1 -15.32 77.37 -9.63
C MET A 1 -14.77 77.25 -8.20
N LEU A 2 -13.69 76.52 -7.95
CA LEU A 2 -12.26 76.75 -8.26
C LEU A 2 -11.53 77.51 -7.13
N LEU A 3 -10.36 76.96 -6.75
CA LEU A 3 -9.33 77.40 -5.78
C LEU A 3 -9.45 76.87 -4.34
N HIS A 4 -8.37 76.40 -3.68
CA HIS A 4 -7.07 75.86 -4.13
C HIS A 4 -6.40 75.16 -2.91
N ALA A 5 -5.42 74.26 -3.12
CA ALA A 5 -4.72 73.54 -2.04
C ALA A 5 -3.30 74.09 -1.79
N PHE A 6 -2.86 74.17 -0.52
CA PHE A 6 -1.48 74.28 0.02
C PHE A 6 -1.57 74.44 1.57
N PHE A 7 -0.56 74.19 2.45
CA PHE A 7 0.54 73.19 2.48
C PHE A 7 1.23 73.21 3.88
N THR A 8 1.69 72.07 4.43
CA THR A 8 2.68 71.93 5.55
C THR A 8 2.32 72.53 6.95
N LEU A 9 2.93 72.24 8.12
CA LEU A 9 4.12 71.45 8.55
C LEU A 9 4.01 70.99 10.05
N VAL A 10 4.78 69.97 10.48
CA VAL A 10 5.20 69.52 11.85
C VAL A 10 4.19 69.46 13.03
N VAL A 11 4.02 68.25 13.59
CA VAL A 11 4.41 67.96 15.00
C VAL A 11 5.08 66.57 15.02
N GLY A 12 6.31 66.49 15.50
CA GLY A 12 6.97 65.23 15.81
C GLY A 12 7.31 65.18 17.30
N MET A 13 7.06 64.04 17.95
CA MET A 13 7.72 63.72 19.21
C MET A 13 7.78 62.19 19.38
N SER A 14 8.98 61.63 19.29
CA SER A 14 9.22 60.21 19.49
C SER A 14 9.06 59.83 20.97
N LEU A 15 8.17 58.89 21.27
CA LEU A 15 8.22 58.12 22.50
C LEU A 15 8.59 56.67 22.16
N VAL A 16 9.88 56.37 22.23
CA VAL A 16 10.39 55.00 22.16
C VAL A 16 10.18 54.32 23.52
N VAL A 17 9.02 53.66 23.67
CA VAL A 17 8.82 52.70 24.76
C VAL A 17 9.40 51.37 24.32
N GLY A 18 10.60 51.05 24.83
CA GLY A 18 11.29 49.80 24.55
C GLY A 18 10.57 48.60 25.19
N VAL A 19 9.60 48.01 24.49
CA VAL A 19 9.09 46.69 24.80
C VAL A 19 9.99 45.67 24.12
N SER A 20 10.88 45.05 24.89
CA SER A 20 11.65 43.89 24.41
C SER A 20 10.71 42.70 24.20
N LEU A 21 10.15 42.59 22.99
CA LEU A 21 9.52 41.37 22.54
C LEU A 21 10.60 40.29 22.43
N VAL A 22 10.52 39.31 23.33
CA VAL A 22 11.27 38.05 23.19
C VAL A 22 10.85 37.42 21.86
N GLN A 23 11.78 37.34 20.92
CA GLN A 23 11.54 36.64 19.66
C GLN A 23 11.33 35.16 19.97
N PRO A 24 10.25 34.53 19.46
CA PRO A 24 10.20 33.09 19.37
C PRO A 24 11.35 32.66 18.45
N SER A 25 12.18 31.73 18.91
CA SER A 25 13.17 31.07 18.06
C SER A 25 12.43 30.32 16.95
N ASP A 26 12.71 30.65 15.69
CA ASP A 26 12.22 29.90 14.54
C ASP A 26 12.66 28.42 14.65
N PRO A 27 11.76 27.44 14.45
CA PRO A 27 12.17 26.05 14.26
C PRO A 27 12.88 25.92 12.91
N GLU A 28 14.07 25.32 12.89
CA GLU A 28 14.87 25.17 11.67
C GLU A 28 14.09 24.51 10.52
N GLU A 29 14.17 25.16 9.36
CA GLU A 29 13.68 24.64 8.09
C GLU A 29 14.48 23.39 7.69
N CYS A 30 13.81 22.27 7.43
CA CYS A 30 14.46 21.02 7.05
C CYS A 30 15.12 21.12 5.66
N ARG A 31 16.38 21.54 5.64
CA ARG A 31 17.20 21.64 4.42
C ARG A 31 17.90 20.31 4.12
N CYS A 32 17.49 19.62 3.06
CA CYS A 32 18.28 18.53 2.49
C CYS A 32 19.28 19.13 1.49
N GLU A 33 20.55 19.23 1.86
CA GLU A 33 21.59 19.64 0.91
C GLU A 33 22.01 18.49 -0.01
N GLU A 34 22.04 18.79 -1.30
CA GLU A 34 22.37 17.86 -2.37
C GLU A 34 23.88 17.62 -2.43
N LYS A 35 24.37 16.56 -1.74
CA LYS A 35 25.48 15.66 -2.15
C LYS A 35 25.83 14.65 -1.05
N VAL A 36 25.67 13.38 -1.40
CA VAL A 36 26.32 12.13 -0.91
C VAL A 36 25.25 11.05 -0.73
N ASN A 37 25.21 10.12 -1.68
CA ASN A 37 24.23 9.03 -1.70
C ASN A 37 24.73 7.85 -0.86
N ILE A 38 24.53 7.92 0.46
CA ILE A 38 24.78 6.80 1.39
C ILE A 38 23.57 6.62 2.31
N CYS A 39 22.56 5.90 1.81
CA CYS A 39 21.61 5.24 2.69
C CYS A 39 22.32 4.04 3.33
N SER A 40 22.98 4.25 4.47
CA SER A 40 23.40 3.15 5.34
C SER A 40 22.15 2.41 5.81
N GLY A 41 21.86 1.29 5.16
CA GLY A 41 20.80 0.39 5.59
C GLY A 41 21.06 -0.01 7.04
N VAL A 42 20.08 0.25 7.92
CA VAL A 42 20.09 -0.28 9.28
C VAL A 42 20.33 -1.79 9.21
N PRO A 43 21.35 -2.35 9.90
CA PRO A 43 21.54 -3.78 9.96
C PRO A 43 20.25 -4.45 10.43
N GLY A 44 19.78 -5.44 9.66
CA GLY A 44 18.56 -6.16 10.01
C GLY A 44 18.68 -6.73 11.43
N LEU A 45 17.60 -6.61 12.21
CA LEU A 45 17.55 -7.19 13.55
C LEU A 45 17.95 -8.67 13.47
N ASN A 46 18.89 -9.08 14.34
CA ASN A 46 19.34 -10.47 14.42
C ASN A 46 18.12 -11.39 14.50
N GLY A 47 18.09 -12.42 13.65
CA GLY A 47 17.00 -13.40 13.66
C GLY A 47 16.83 -14.00 15.07
N VAL A 48 15.58 -14.08 15.53
CA VAL A 48 15.26 -14.71 16.82
C VAL A 48 15.87 -16.12 16.86
N PRO A 49 16.55 -16.50 17.97
CA PRO A 49 17.10 -17.84 18.12
C PRO A 49 16.03 -18.90 17.85
N GLY A 50 16.37 -19.92 17.07
CA GLY A 50 15.46 -21.02 16.78
C GLY A 50 14.97 -21.67 18.09
N THR A 51 13.68 -21.96 18.16
CA THR A 51 13.09 -22.64 19.32
C THR A 51 13.84 -23.95 19.60
N PRO A 52 14.17 -24.27 20.86
CA PRO A 52 14.82 -25.53 21.19
C PRO A 52 14.12 -26.73 20.56
N GLY A 53 14.89 -27.66 19.99
CA GLY A 53 14.34 -28.86 19.37
C GLY A 53 13.51 -29.65 20.37
N SER A 54 12.36 -30.18 19.93
CA SER A 54 11.51 -31.04 20.75
C SER A 54 12.30 -32.24 21.28
N ASN A 55 12.14 -32.56 22.56
CA ASN A 55 12.78 -33.71 23.19
C ASN A 55 12.56 -34.99 22.34
N GLY A 56 13.62 -35.78 22.19
CA GLY A 56 13.55 -37.06 21.47
C GLY A 56 12.54 -38.01 22.11
N LEU A 57 11.86 -38.81 21.27
CA LEU A 57 10.93 -39.84 21.76
C LEU A 57 11.67 -40.82 22.69
N PRO A 58 11.02 -41.31 23.77
CA PRO A 58 11.61 -42.32 24.64
C PRO A 58 12.09 -43.54 23.86
N GLY A 59 13.24 -44.09 24.28
CA GLY A 59 13.78 -45.31 23.69
C GLY A 59 12.81 -46.47 23.84
N ARG A 60 12.72 -47.34 22.82
CA ARG A 60 11.90 -48.55 22.91
C ARG A 60 12.47 -49.50 23.96
N ASP A 61 11.59 -50.07 24.78
CA ASP A 61 11.97 -51.05 25.80
C ASP A 61 12.73 -52.25 25.21
N GLY A 62 13.69 -52.74 25.97
CA GLY A 62 14.50 -53.89 25.58
C GLY A 62 13.66 -55.17 25.49
N LYS A 63 13.96 -56.03 24.52
CA LYS A 63 13.33 -57.35 24.41
C LYS A 63 13.75 -58.21 25.60
N GLU A 64 12.79 -58.86 26.24
CA GLU A 64 13.01 -59.76 27.38
C GLU A 64 13.98 -60.91 27.01
N GLY A 65 14.86 -61.27 27.94
CA GLY A 65 15.89 -62.29 27.72
C GLY A 65 15.31 -63.72 27.68
N PRO A 66 15.90 -64.63 26.90
CA PRO A 66 15.43 -66.02 26.85
C PRO A 66 15.61 -66.71 28.21
N PRO A 67 14.65 -67.54 28.67
CA PRO A 67 14.77 -68.30 29.91
C PRO A 67 16.00 -69.21 29.93
N GLY A 68 16.67 -69.29 31.08
CA GLY A 68 17.86 -70.12 31.25
C GLY A 68 17.58 -71.63 31.15
N PRO A 69 18.56 -72.44 30.69
CA PRO A 69 18.39 -73.87 30.56
C PRO A 69 18.20 -74.53 31.94
N LYS A 70 17.19 -75.40 32.04
CA LYS A 70 16.90 -76.18 33.25
C LYS A 70 17.91 -77.31 33.38
N GLY A 71 18.60 -77.40 34.53
CA GLY A 71 19.55 -78.48 34.80
C GLY A 71 18.88 -79.83 35.06
N ASP A 72 19.59 -80.92 34.75
CA ASP A 72 19.14 -82.31 34.89
C ASP A 72 19.44 -82.89 36.28
N PRO A 73 18.44 -83.47 36.99
CA PRO A 73 18.74 -84.29 38.18
C PRO A 73 17.93 -85.59 38.32
N GLY A 74 18.65 -86.68 38.58
CA GLY A 74 18.21 -87.77 39.48
C GLY A 74 17.35 -88.90 38.89
N LEU A 75 17.87 -90.14 38.94
CA LEU A 75 17.08 -91.34 38.67
C LEU A 75 16.18 -91.74 39.86
N LYS A 76 15.07 -92.42 39.53
CA LYS A 76 13.87 -92.64 40.36
C LYS A 76 14.09 -93.32 41.72
N GLY A 77 13.33 -92.83 42.70
CA GLY A 77 12.51 -93.71 43.57
C GLY A 77 11.07 -93.77 43.05
N ILE A 78 10.34 -94.87 43.30
CA ILE A 78 8.91 -94.97 42.96
C ILE A 78 8.05 -94.26 44.00
N GLN A 79 7.41 -93.16 43.61
CA GLN A 79 6.48 -92.38 44.44
C GLN A 79 5.08 -92.42 43.84
N GLY A 80 4.05 -92.37 44.70
CA GLY A 80 2.64 -92.56 44.31
C GLY A 80 2.08 -91.50 43.34
N PRO A 81 0.88 -91.73 42.79
CA PRO A 81 0.28 -90.86 41.78
C PRO A 81 0.14 -89.42 42.30
N PRO A 82 0.70 -88.42 41.59
CA PRO A 82 0.62 -87.02 41.99
C PRO A 82 -0.83 -86.50 42.09
N GLY A 83 -1.06 -85.59 43.02
CA GLY A 83 -2.34 -84.88 43.13
C GLY A 83 -2.67 -84.08 41.87
N LYS A 84 -3.98 -83.91 41.60
CA LYS A 84 -4.47 -83.13 40.45
C LYS A 84 -3.89 -81.70 40.49
N ALA A 85 -3.43 -81.21 39.35
CA ALA A 85 -2.90 -79.85 39.23
C ALA A 85 -3.96 -78.81 39.64
N GLY A 86 -3.53 -77.75 40.34
CA GLY A 86 -4.38 -76.61 40.63
C GLY A 86 -4.80 -75.88 39.34
N PRO A 87 -5.95 -75.19 39.34
CA PRO A 87 -6.39 -74.41 38.19
C PRO A 87 -5.36 -73.32 37.85
N PRO A 88 -5.15 -72.98 36.57
CA PRO A 88 -4.32 -71.85 36.18
C PRO A 88 -4.78 -70.56 36.85
N GLY A 89 -3.83 -69.70 37.23
CA GLY A 89 -4.15 -68.37 37.74
C GLY A 89 -4.95 -67.56 36.72
N SER A 90 -5.89 -66.74 37.20
CA SER A 90 -6.65 -65.82 36.36
C SER A 90 -5.70 -64.88 35.60
N ASN A 91 -5.90 -64.74 34.30
CA ASN A 91 -5.19 -63.74 33.49
C ASN A 91 -5.32 -62.36 34.15
N GLY A 92 -4.23 -61.60 34.22
CA GLY A 92 -4.25 -60.26 34.78
C GLY A 92 -5.18 -59.33 33.99
N ASP A 93 -5.79 -58.38 34.70
CA ASP A 93 -6.77 -57.46 34.12
C ASP A 93 -6.18 -56.71 32.91
N GLN A 94 -6.97 -56.63 31.84
CA GLN A 94 -6.57 -55.90 30.64
C GLN A 94 -6.39 -54.41 30.97
N GLY A 95 -5.18 -53.89 30.73
CA GLY A 95 -4.85 -52.49 31.00
C GLY A 95 -5.84 -51.52 30.35
N LEU A 96 -6.17 -50.44 31.08
CA LEU A 96 -7.15 -49.44 30.67
C LEU A 96 -6.81 -48.90 29.26
N LYS A 97 -7.81 -48.93 28.38
CA LYS A 97 -7.70 -48.40 27.02
C LYS A 97 -7.40 -46.89 27.12
N GLY A 98 -6.27 -46.47 26.56
CA GLY A 98 -5.84 -45.07 26.58
C GLY A 98 -6.90 -44.12 26.00
N GLU A 99 -6.98 -42.92 26.57
CA GLU A 99 -7.97 -41.91 26.17
C GLU A 99 -7.84 -41.57 24.68
N LYS A 100 -9.00 -41.45 24.02
CA LYS A 100 -9.06 -41.08 22.61
C LYS A 100 -8.68 -39.60 22.48
N GLY A 101 -7.70 -39.29 21.63
CA GLY A 101 -7.19 -37.93 21.47
C GLY A 101 -8.20 -36.97 20.80
N ASP A 102 -9.05 -36.33 21.60
CA ASP A 102 -10.05 -35.35 21.15
C ASP A 102 -9.48 -33.93 20.93
N SER A 103 -8.17 -33.73 21.09
CA SER A 103 -7.51 -32.41 21.04
C SER A 103 -7.41 -31.83 19.61
N ALA A 104 -7.19 -32.68 18.60
CA ALA A 104 -6.89 -32.24 17.23
C ALA A 104 -8.05 -31.50 16.53
N GLY A 105 -9.30 -31.81 16.90
CA GLY A 105 -10.47 -31.10 16.36
C GLY A 105 -10.63 -29.69 16.95
N LYS A 106 -10.42 -29.56 18.27
CA LYS A 106 -10.64 -28.30 19.01
C LYS A 106 -9.69 -27.19 18.54
N GLU A 107 -8.41 -27.52 18.36
CA GLU A 107 -7.41 -26.55 17.91
C GLU A 107 -7.65 -26.10 16.45
N LEU A 108 -8.07 -27.04 15.59
CA LEU A 108 -8.44 -26.74 14.21
C LEU A 108 -9.68 -25.82 14.11
N ASP A 109 -10.69 -26.02 14.95
CA ASP A 109 -11.91 -25.20 14.92
C ASP A 109 -11.70 -23.81 15.57
N VAL A 110 -10.83 -23.70 16.59
CA VAL A 110 -10.34 -22.40 17.08
C VAL A 110 -9.59 -21.65 15.99
N LEU A 111 -8.66 -22.31 15.28
CA LEU A 111 -7.88 -21.69 14.20
C LEU A 111 -8.77 -21.24 13.02
N LYS A 112 -9.77 -22.05 12.61
CA LYS A 112 -10.76 -21.65 11.59
C LYS A 112 -11.54 -20.40 12.02
N THR A 113 -11.92 -20.32 13.30
CA THR A 113 -12.66 -19.18 13.85
C THR A 113 -11.79 -17.92 13.79
N GLN A 114 -10.55 -18.00 14.26
CA GLN A 114 -9.58 -16.89 14.16
C GLN A 114 -9.33 -16.43 12.71
N ILE A 115 -9.18 -17.37 11.77
CA ILE A 115 -9.01 -17.03 10.34
C ILE A 115 -10.22 -16.27 9.80
N ARG A 116 -11.44 -16.71 10.12
CA ARG A 116 -12.68 -16.05 9.69
C ARG A 116 -12.80 -14.64 10.29
N ASP A 117 -12.48 -14.50 11.56
CA ASP A 117 -12.62 -13.22 12.27
C ASP A 117 -11.59 -12.20 11.76
N LEU A 118 -10.33 -12.63 11.56
CA LEU A 118 -9.30 -11.83 10.88
C LEU A 118 -9.66 -11.47 9.42
N GLN A 119 -10.36 -12.35 8.71
CA GLN A 119 -10.83 -12.07 7.35
C GLN A 119 -11.90 -10.96 7.32
N GLU A 120 -12.81 -10.93 8.30
CA GLU A 120 -13.81 -9.85 8.41
C GLU A 120 -13.17 -8.54 8.88
N GLU A 121 -12.24 -8.58 9.84
CA GLU A 121 -11.43 -7.40 10.22
C GLU A 121 -10.66 -6.82 9.03
N LEU A 122 -10.01 -7.66 8.21
CA LEU A 122 -9.32 -7.22 7.00
C LEU A 122 -10.27 -6.61 5.95
N LYS A 123 -11.52 -7.08 5.87
CA LYS A 123 -12.54 -6.53 4.98
C LYS A 123 -12.99 -5.14 5.46
N VAL A 124 -13.24 -4.97 6.76
CA VAL A 124 -13.54 -3.67 7.37
C VAL A 124 -12.37 -2.70 7.23
N LEU A 125 -11.14 -3.15 7.49
CA LEU A 125 -9.93 -2.32 7.37
C LEU A 125 -9.68 -1.88 5.92
N LYS A 126 -9.88 -2.76 4.93
CA LYS A 126 -9.78 -2.41 3.51
C LYS A 126 -10.80 -1.33 3.12
N GLU A 127 -12.04 -1.46 3.57
CA GLU A 127 -13.10 -0.50 3.27
C GLU A 127 -12.85 0.86 3.97
N SER A 128 -12.42 0.85 5.24
CA SER A 128 -12.01 2.06 5.96
C SER A 128 -10.82 2.75 5.28
N THR A 129 -9.81 1.97 4.85
CA THR A 129 -8.64 2.50 4.12
C THR A 129 -9.06 3.11 2.78
N ARG A 130 -9.95 2.44 2.03
CA ARG A 130 -10.51 2.94 0.77
C ARG A 130 -11.25 4.25 0.98
N LYS A 131 -12.10 4.33 2.01
CA LYS A 131 -12.85 5.55 2.34
C LYS A 131 -11.91 6.69 2.73
N ASN A 132 -10.99 6.47 3.66
CA ASN A 132 -10.00 7.48 4.07
C ASN A 132 -9.17 7.98 2.88
N GLN A 133 -8.82 7.10 1.94
CA GLN A 133 -8.12 7.50 0.71
C GLN A 133 -8.99 8.38 -0.21
N GLU A 134 -10.28 8.08 -0.35
CA GLU A 134 -11.22 8.93 -1.10
C GLU A 134 -11.48 10.28 -0.41
N ASP A 135 -11.57 10.32 0.91
CA ASP A 135 -11.73 11.56 1.68
C ASP A 135 -10.49 12.46 1.53
N VAL A 136 -9.28 11.89 1.64
CA VAL A 136 -8.01 12.61 1.39
C VAL A 136 -7.91 13.10 -0.06
N ARG A 137 -8.32 12.29 -1.06
CA ARG A 137 -8.38 12.70 -2.46
C ARG A 137 -9.40 13.82 -2.70
N GLY A 138 -10.56 13.75 -2.05
CA GLY A 138 -11.62 14.77 -2.15
C GLY A 138 -11.20 16.11 -1.56
N ALA A 139 -10.49 16.09 -0.42
CA ALA A 139 -9.90 17.29 0.17
C ALA A 139 -8.75 17.86 -0.69
N ALA A 140 -7.93 17.00 -1.29
CA ALA A 140 -6.83 17.42 -2.15
C ALA A 140 -7.30 18.00 -3.50
N PHE A 141 -8.34 17.42 -4.12
CA PHE A 141 -8.86 17.81 -5.43
C PHE A 141 -10.36 18.12 -5.37
N PRO A 142 -10.77 19.28 -4.81
CA PRO A 142 -12.17 19.60 -4.55
C PRO A 142 -12.99 19.86 -5.82
N THR A 143 -12.37 20.19 -6.97
CA THR A 143 -13.09 20.42 -8.23
C THR A 143 -12.97 19.19 -9.11
N PHE A 144 -14.07 18.47 -9.36
CA PHE A 144 -14.06 17.24 -10.13
C PHE A 144 -15.28 17.06 -11.03
N THR A 145 -15.19 16.09 -11.94
CA THR A 145 -16.32 15.53 -12.69
C THR A 145 -16.21 13.99 -12.71
N LEU A 146 -17.35 13.31 -12.74
CA LEU A 146 -17.46 11.86 -12.86
C LEU A 146 -17.96 11.49 -14.25
N ILE A 147 -17.35 10.49 -14.88
CA ILE A 147 -17.78 9.97 -16.18
C ILE A 147 -17.59 8.44 -16.21
N GLY A 148 -18.72 7.71 -16.26
CA GLY A 148 -18.70 6.26 -16.04
C GLY A 148 -18.08 5.90 -14.69
N THR A 149 -17.00 5.11 -14.72
CA THR A 149 -16.21 4.74 -13.53
C THR A 149 -15.02 5.66 -13.27
N LYS A 150 -14.73 6.62 -14.14
CA LYS A 150 -13.54 7.51 -14.07
C LYS A 150 -13.89 8.84 -13.38
N LYS A 151 -12.97 9.33 -12.54
CA LYS A 151 -13.06 10.65 -11.91
C LYS A 151 -11.93 11.55 -12.41
N PHE A 152 -12.26 12.62 -13.12
CA PHE A 152 -11.31 13.70 -13.42
C PHE A 152 -11.39 14.75 -12.30
N ALA A 153 -10.27 15.10 -11.67
CA ALA A 153 -10.26 16.05 -10.56
C ALA A 153 -9.03 16.98 -10.57
N SER A 154 -9.22 18.19 -10.07
CA SER A 154 -8.21 19.25 -9.98
C SER A 154 -8.31 20.00 -8.65
N ASN A 155 -7.16 20.50 -8.21
CA ASN A 155 -7.01 21.42 -7.10
C ASN A 155 -6.82 22.88 -7.57
N GLY A 156 -6.85 23.13 -8.88
CA GLY A 156 -6.62 24.44 -9.46
C GLY A 156 -5.15 24.89 -9.50
N ALA A 157 -4.19 24.03 -9.15
CA ALA A 157 -2.77 24.30 -9.33
C ALA A 157 -2.34 24.11 -10.79
N GLU A 158 -1.26 24.79 -11.17
CA GLU A 158 -0.61 24.67 -12.47
C GLU A 158 0.87 24.31 -12.27
N ALA A 159 1.42 23.47 -13.14
CA ALA A 159 2.83 23.12 -13.15
C ALA A 159 3.24 22.56 -14.52
N ASN A 160 4.55 22.29 -14.67
CA ASN A 160 5.07 21.54 -15.82
C ASN A 160 4.63 20.06 -15.82
N PHE A 161 4.88 19.37 -16.94
CA PHE A 161 4.36 18.03 -17.16
C PHE A 161 4.80 17.01 -16.10
N GLU A 162 6.10 16.96 -15.76
CA GLU A 162 6.62 16.02 -14.76
C GLU A 162 6.08 16.31 -13.36
N THR A 163 5.96 17.58 -12.97
CA THR A 163 5.37 17.95 -11.67
C THR A 163 3.89 17.58 -11.61
N SER A 164 3.16 17.74 -12.71
CA SER A 164 1.75 17.38 -12.84
C SER A 164 1.55 15.86 -12.73
N LYS A 165 2.37 15.09 -13.46
CA LYS A 165 2.44 13.61 -13.40
C LYS A 165 2.80 13.11 -12.00
N ALA A 166 3.79 13.71 -11.33
CA ALA A 166 4.17 13.37 -9.96
C ALA A 166 3.05 13.69 -8.96
N THR A 167 2.38 14.84 -9.11
CA THR A 167 1.23 15.24 -8.30
C THR A 167 0.10 14.23 -8.37
N CYS A 168 -0.30 13.79 -9.57
CA CYS A 168 -1.34 12.76 -9.71
C CYS A 168 -0.90 11.40 -9.16
N SER A 169 0.36 11.00 -9.41
CA SER A 169 0.93 9.74 -8.94
C SER A 169 0.96 9.65 -7.40
N LYS A 170 1.25 10.77 -6.71
CA LYS A 170 1.24 10.88 -5.23
C LYS A 170 -0.09 10.46 -4.61
N PHE A 171 -1.21 10.68 -5.31
CA PHE A 171 -2.56 10.30 -4.87
C PHE A 171 -3.07 8.99 -5.52
N LYS A 172 -2.15 8.20 -6.10
CA LYS A 172 -2.44 6.95 -6.85
C LYS A 172 -3.41 7.18 -8.02
N GLY A 173 -3.31 8.33 -8.68
CA GLY A 173 -3.97 8.65 -9.94
C GLY A 173 -2.96 8.81 -11.08
N LYS A 174 -3.43 9.26 -12.23
CA LYS A 174 -2.60 9.57 -13.42
C LYS A 174 -2.96 10.95 -13.98
N LEU A 175 -2.17 11.49 -14.90
CA LEU A 175 -2.63 12.64 -15.70
C LEU A 175 -3.84 12.25 -16.55
N ALA A 176 -4.81 13.15 -16.66
CA ALA A 176 -6.08 12.89 -17.34
C ALA A 176 -5.87 12.41 -18.79
N SER A 177 -6.37 11.22 -19.11
CA SER A 177 -6.15 10.55 -20.39
C SER A 177 -7.50 10.18 -21.02
N PRO A 178 -8.18 11.10 -21.72
CA PRO A 178 -9.48 10.85 -22.31
C PRO A 178 -9.40 9.76 -23.40
N ARG A 179 -10.17 8.68 -23.24
CA ARG A 179 -10.16 7.51 -24.14
C ARG A 179 -11.34 7.50 -25.14
N ASN A 180 -12.22 8.51 -25.09
CA ASN A 180 -13.40 8.68 -25.94
C ASN A 180 -13.89 10.15 -25.91
N ALA A 181 -14.90 10.46 -26.73
CA ALA A 181 -15.43 11.82 -26.89
C ALA A 181 -16.15 12.34 -25.64
N GLU A 182 -16.80 11.45 -24.89
CA GLU A 182 -17.53 11.74 -23.66
C GLU A 182 -16.57 12.17 -22.54
N GLU A 183 -15.50 11.41 -22.33
CA GLU A 183 -14.40 11.73 -21.41
C GLU A 183 -13.73 13.04 -21.81
N ASN A 184 -13.42 13.24 -23.10
CA ASN A 184 -12.82 14.47 -23.59
C ASN A 184 -13.70 15.69 -23.32
N THR A 185 -15.01 15.56 -23.56
CA THR A 185 -15.99 16.63 -23.30
C THR A 185 -16.13 16.92 -21.81
N ALA A 186 -16.08 15.90 -20.95
CA ALA A 186 -16.10 16.07 -19.50
C ALA A 186 -14.83 16.80 -19.00
N LEU A 187 -13.66 16.42 -19.53
CA LEU A 187 -12.37 17.03 -19.21
C LEU A 187 -12.30 18.49 -19.68
N ALA A 188 -12.73 18.79 -20.90
CA ALA A 188 -12.81 20.15 -21.43
C ALA A 188 -13.75 21.05 -20.62
N LYS A 189 -14.90 20.53 -20.17
CA LYS A 189 -15.81 21.26 -19.27
C LYS A 189 -15.17 21.56 -17.91
N LEU A 190 -14.33 20.66 -17.37
CA LEU A 190 -13.60 20.88 -16.13
C LEU A 190 -12.50 21.94 -16.29
N ALA A 191 -11.72 21.88 -17.38
CA ALA A 191 -10.72 22.89 -17.75
C ALA A 191 -11.37 24.27 -17.98
N SER A 192 -12.45 24.33 -18.75
CA SER A 192 -13.26 25.53 -19.00
C SER A 192 -13.81 26.15 -17.71
N LYS A 193 -14.34 25.33 -16.79
CA LYS A 193 -14.78 25.79 -15.45
C LYS A 193 -13.65 26.42 -14.62
N LEU A 194 -12.41 26.01 -14.84
CA LEU A 194 -11.21 26.52 -14.16
C LEU A 194 -10.43 27.56 -14.99
N GLY A 195 -10.96 27.93 -16.17
CA GLY A 195 -10.47 28.98 -17.05
C GLY A 195 -9.11 28.73 -17.71
N ARG A 196 -8.60 27.49 -17.69
CA ARG A 196 -7.19 27.18 -18.00
C ARG A 196 -7.03 25.88 -18.78
N HIS A 197 -6.07 25.85 -19.70
CA HIS A 197 -5.69 24.65 -20.45
C HIS A 197 -5.01 23.63 -19.54
N THR A 198 -5.18 22.34 -19.82
CA THR A 198 -4.66 21.22 -19.02
C THR A 198 -3.70 20.36 -19.83
N PHE A 199 -2.70 19.76 -19.21
CA PHE A 199 -2.00 18.63 -19.82
C PHE A 199 -2.89 17.40 -19.91
N LEU A 200 -2.64 16.55 -20.91
CA LEU A 200 -3.16 15.18 -21.01
C LEU A 200 -2.09 14.15 -20.65
N GLY A 201 -2.48 12.95 -20.21
CA GLY A 201 -1.56 11.87 -19.85
C GLY A 201 -0.98 11.08 -21.03
N MET A 202 -0.57 11.79 -22.08
CA MET A 202 0.05 11.24 -23.29
C MET A 202 1.25 12.06 -23.74
N THR A 203 2.25 11.37 -24.31
CA THR A 203 3.50 11.94 -24.83
C THR A 203 4.04 11.08 -25.98
N ASP A 204 4.82 11.65 -26.88
CA ASP A 204 5.56 10.95 -27.94
C ASP A 204 7.09 10.96 -27.74
N ARG A 205 7.61 11.42 -26.60
CA ARG A 205 9.04 11.37 -26.18
C ARG A 205 9.84 10.11 -26.51
N GLU A 206 9.18 8.95 -26.66
CA GLU A 206 9.83 7.69 -27.03
C GLU A 206 10.06 7.54 -28.54
N SER A 207 9.27 8.23 -29.35
CA SER A 207 9.14 8.10 -30.80
C SER A 207 8.34 9.30 -31.33
N GLU A 208 9.03 10.32 -31.82
CA GLU A 208 8.48 11.52 -32.47
C GLU A 208 7.25 11.23 -33.35
N GLY A 209 6.18 12.01 -33.18
CA GLY A 209 4.90 11.88 -33.89
C GLY A 209 4.04 10.68 -33.49
N ASN A 210 4.48 9.84 -32.54
CA ASN A 210 3.78 8.61 -32.11
C ASN A 210 3.40 8.69 -30.63
N PHE A 211 2.42 9.54 -30.32
CA PHE A 211 1.92 9.75 -28.97
C PHE A 211 1.33 8.47 -28.36
N LYS A 212 1.76 8.16 -27.13
CA LYS A 212 1.28 7.04 -26.32
C LYS A 212 0.80 7.52 -24.96
N HIS A 213 -0.02 6.72 -24.31
CA HIS A 213 -0.32 6.92 -22.89
C HIS A 213 0.91 6.67 -22.01
N LEU A 214 0.96 7.29 -20.83
CA LEU A 214 2.07 7.15 -19.84
C LEU A 214 2.35 5.71 -19.34
N ASN A 215 1.57 4.71 -19.75
CA ASN A 215 1.82 3.28 -19.50
C ASN A 215 2.29 2.50 -20.75
N GLY A 216 2.57 3.19 -21.86
CA GLY A 216 2.97 2.59 -23.14
C GLY A 216 1.81 2.14 -24.04
N ASP A 217 0.55 2.26 -23.62
CA ASP A 217 -0.60 1.91 -24.47
C ASP A 217 -0.65 2.84 -25.71
N PRO A 218 -0.97 2.31 -26.90
CA PRO A 218 -1.28 3.14 -28.06
C PRO A 218 -2.55 3.96 -27.83
N MET A 219 -2.60 5.17 -28.37
CA MET A 219 -3.78 6.01 -28.34
C MET A 219 -4.87 5.48 -29.27
N GLN A 220 -6.09 5.34 -28.74
CA GLN A 220 -7.27 4.88 -29.48
C GLN A 220 -8.23 6.03 -29.85
N TYR A 221 -7.97 7.22 -29.31
CA TYR A 221 -8.79 8.42 -29.47
C TYR A 221 -7.87 9.64 -29.49
N SER A 222 -8.16 10.59 -30.40
CA SER A 222 -7.52 11.90 -30.44
C SER A 222 -8.53 12.97 -30.87
N ARG A 223 -8.23 14.23 -30.52
CA ARG A 223 -9.01 15.40 -30.95
C ARG A 223 -8.11 16.62 -31.19
N TRP A 224 -7.08 16.42 -32.00
CA TRP A 224 -6.16 17.47 -32.46
C TRP A 224 -6.91 18.67 -33.03
N ALA A 225 -6.34 19.87 -32.86
CA ALA A 225 -6.78 21.07 -33.54
C ALA A 225 -6.34 21.07 -35.02
N ASP A 226 -6.88 22.02 -35.78
CA ASP A 226 -6.67 22.09 -37.22
C ASP A 226 -5.22 22.51 -37.54
N GLY A 227 -4.35 21.52 -37.78
CA GLY A 227 -2.91 21.70 -38.00
C GLY A 227 -2.02 20.82 -37.12
N GLU A 228 -2.57 20.25 -36.04
CA GLU A 228 -1.80 19.56 -34.99
C GLU A 228 -1.78 18.03 -35.16
N PRO A 229 -0.74 17.33 -34.65
CA PRO A 229 0.47 17.88 -34.02
C PRO A 229 1.46 18.46 -35.04
N ASN A 230 2.21 19.50 -34.66
CA ASN A 230 3.08 20.25 -35.57
C ASN A 230 4.58 20.37 -35.16
N GLY A 231 4.95 20.08 -33.92
CA GLY A 231 6.24 20.47 -33.35
C GLY A 231 7.16 19.31 -32.94
N GLU A 232 8.30 19.16 -33.65
CA GLU A 232 9.34 18.13 -33.42
C GLU A 232 10.10 18.22 -32.06
N GLN A 233 9.62 19.04 -31.11
CA GLN A 233 10.17 19.24 -29.75
C GLN A 233 9.05 19.53 -28.72
N GLU A 234 7.81 19.21 -29.06
CA GLU A 234 6.61 19.60 -28.32
C GLU A 234 5.92 18.36 -27.69
N ASP A 235 6.73 17.52 -27.04
CA ASP A 235 6.42 16.10 -26.74
C ASP A 235 5.23 15.82 -25.77
N CYS A 236 4.46 16.83 -25.37
CA CYS A 236 3.35 16.75 -24.43
C CYS A 236 2.08 17.34 -25.02
N ILE A 237 0.91 16.83 -24.64
CA ILE A 237 -0.37 17.33 -25.19
C ILE A 237 -1.05 18.28 -24.20
N GLU A 238 -1.41 19.49 -24.63
CA GLU A 238 -2.41 20.33 -23.95
C GLU A 238 -3.82 20.16 -24.55
N LEU A 239 -4.82 20.32 -23.70
CA LEU A 239 -6.23 20.38 -24.08
C LEU A 239 -6.78 21.79 -23.84
N TYR A 240 -7.30 22.37 -24.93
CA TYR A 240 -7.94 23.68 -24.96
C TYR A 240 -9.34 23.68 -24.33
N LEU A 241 -9.87 24.87 -24.03
CA LEU A 241 -11.18 25.02 -23.38
C LEU A 241 -12.36 24.53 -24.24
N ASP A 242 -12.20 24.43 -25.56
CA ASP A 242 -13.16 23.82 -26.50
C ASP A 242 -12.98 22.29 -26.65
N GLY A 243 -11.96 21.75 -25.98
CA GLY A 243 -11.57 20.34 -25.99
C GLY A 243 -10.84 19.87 -27.24
N ARG A 244 -10.32 20.76 -28.09
CA ARG A 244 -9.30 20.41 -29.09
C ARG A 244 -7.92 20.33 -28.44
N TRP A 245 -7.00 19.62 -29.08
CA TRP A 245 -5.67 19.32 -28.54
C TRP A 245 -4.58 19.98 -29.36
N ASN A 246 -3.51 20.35 -28.68
CA ASN A 246 -2.28 20.91 -29.25
C ASN A 246 -1.09 20.18 -28.61
N ASP A 247 -0.09 19.84 -29.40
CA ASP A 247 1.22 19.44 -28.88
C ASP A 247 1.94 20.68 -28.33
N ILE A 248 2.72 20.50 -27.27
CA ILE A 248 3.37 21.61 -26.58
C ILE A 248 4.61 21.16 -25.81
N ASN A 249 5.60 22.04 -25.72
CA ASN A 249 6.76 21.89 -24.87
C ASN A 249 6.37 21.50 -23.42
N CYS A 250 6.83 20.33 -22.98
CA CYS A 250 6.53 19.75 -21.66
C CYS A 250 6.92 20.60 -20.43
N ASN A 251 7.75 21.63 -20.61
CA ASN A 251 8.17 22.53 -19.54
C ASN A 251 7.18 23.66 -19.27
N GLU A 252 6.22 23.88 -20.17
CA GLU A 252 5.14 24.85 -20.02
C GLU A 252 4.28 24.59 -18.78
N SER A 253 3.73 25.66 -18.20
CA SER A 253 2.82 25.51 -17.05
C SER A 253 1.40 25.32 -17.53
N ARG A 254 0.72 24.26 -17.09
CA ARG A 254 -0.70 23.98 -17.38
C ARG A 254 -1.43 23.44 -16.15
N LEU A 255 -2.76 23.51 -16.20
CA LEU A 255 -3.65 23.05 -15.14
C LEU A 255 -3.43 21.56 -14.85
N ILE A 256 -3.27 21.22 -13.58
CA ILE A 256 -3.17 19.83 -13.14
C ILE A 256 -4.58 19.25 -13.06
N ILE A 257 -4.93 18.34 -13.98
CA ILE A 257 -6.09 17.47 -13.87
C ILE A 257 -5.65 16.01 -13.81
N CYS A 258 -6.03 15.34 -12.74
CA CYS A 258 -5.75 13.93 -12.51
C CYS A 258 -6.97 13.07 -12.85
N GLU A 259 -6.74 11.86 -13.37
CA GLU A 259 -7.74 10.79 -13.41
C GLU A 259 -7.51 9.76 -12.30
N PHE A 260 -8.64 9.26 -11.77
CA PHE A 260 -8.75 8.20 -10.75
C PHE A 260 -9.82 7.18 -11.16
#